data_AF-A0A843BWZ1-F1
#
_entry.id   AF-A0A843BWZ1-F1
#
_cell.length_a   1.000
_cell.length_b   1.000
_cell.length_c   1.000
_cell.angle_alpha   90.00
_cell.angle_beta   90.00
_cell.angle_gamma   90.00
#
_symmetry.space_group_name_H-M   'P 1'
#
loop_
_entity.id
_entity.type
_entity.pdbx_description
1 polymer ?
#
loop_
_entity_poly.entity_id
_entity_poly.type
_entity_poly.pdbx_seq_one_letter_code
_entity_poly.pdbx_strand_id
1 'polypeptide(L)'
;MSEDDDMCEIIHKMKVTVTTDNKRGSGTDDPIKLYIGEHTWDLDHPFCDDFEKGRTDEFDLDIPEGLTSDWFQYFCLKKERSIHADKWVLNKIVVEINDRIIYDSGEINFAFVGGQATWCAKDFFYGKCRGNVSPDFDVKH
;
A
#
# COMPACT_ATOMS: atom_id res chain seq x y z
N MET A 1 -11.20 20.40 21.78
CA MET A 1 -10.55 20.25 20.46
C MET A 1 -9.09 20.49 20.74
N SER A 2 -8.30 19.42 20.81
CA SER A 2 -6.89 19.47 21.19
C SER A 2 -6.07 20.06 20.04
N GLU A 3 -5.07 20.85 20.38
CA GLU A 3 -4.12 21.51 19.47
C GLU A 3 -3.23 20.51 18.69
N ASP A 4 -3.42 19.20 18.94
CA ASP A 4 -2.70 18.09 18.32
C ASP A 4 -3.31 17.62 16.98
N ASP A 5 -4.50 18.09 16.60
CA ASP A 5 -5.18 17.69 15.35
C ASP A 5 -4.60 18.36 14.08
N ASP A 6 -3.61 19.25 14.20
CA ASP A 6 -3.04 20.03 13.09
C ASP A 6 -1.55 19.74 12.79
N MET A 7 -0.90 18.80 13.49
CA MET A 7 0.53 18.47 13.29
C MET A 7 0.73 17.12 12.61
N CYS A 8 1.69 17.04 11.69
CA CYS A 8 2.07 15.77 11.09
C CYS A 8 2.66 14.83 12.13
N GLU A 9 2.14 13.60 12.14
CA GLU A 9 2.67 12.54 12.98
C GLU A 9 3.98 12.00 12.38
N ILE A 10 4.99 11.82 13.22
CA ILE A 10 6.21 11.10 12.83
C ILE A 10 5.90 9.60 12.78
N ILE A 11 6.26 8.97 11.67
CA ILE A 11 6.03 7.55 11.42
C ILE A 11 7.26 6.78 11.89
N HIS A 12 7.08 5.95 12.91
CA HIS A 12 8.14 5.11 13.46
C HIS A 12 8.10 3.69 12.91
N LYS A 13 6.90 3.23 12.55
CA LYS A 13 6.69 1.91 11.97
C LYS A 13 5.46 1.88 11.10
N MET A 14 5.51 0.99 10.14
CA MET A 14 4.40 0.69 9.26
C MET A 14 4.36 -0.80 9.01
N LYS A 15 3.16 -1.37 9.06
CA LYS A 15 2.90 -2.73 8.65
C LYS A 15 1.82 -2.74 7.58
N VAL A 16 2.02 -3.56 6.55
CA VAL A 16 1.03 -3.81 5.52
C VAL A 16 0.67 -5.28 5.54
N THR A 17 -0.62 -5.56 5.75
CA THR A 17 -1.16 -6.91 5.67
C THR A 17 -1.89 -7.06 4.35
N VAL A 18 -1.52 -8.08 3.57
CA VAL A 18 -2.09 -8.37 2.25
C VAL A 18 -2.72 -9.75 2.29
N THR A 19 -3.98 -9.86 1.87
CA THR A 19 -4.65 -11.16 1.72
C THR A 19 -4.86 -11.44 0.23
N THR A 20 -4.38 -12.61 -0.21
CA THR A 20 -4.67 -13.15 -1.55
C THR A 20 -6.00 -13.89 -1.56
N ASP A 21 -6.77 -13.77 -2.65
CA ASP A 21 -8.03 -14.49 -2.84
C ASP A 21 -7.84 -16.02 -2.78
N ASN A 22 -8.83 -16.73 -2.23
CA ASN A 22 -8.77 -18.17 -2.03
C ASN A 22 -9.29 -18.99 -3.23
N LYS A 23 -9.33 -18.41 -4.43
CA LYS A 23 -9.70 -19.13 -5.66
C LYS A 23 -8.48 -19.77 -6.31
N ARG A 24 -8.70 -20.82 -7.09
CA ARG A 24 -7.61 -21.52 -7.79
C ARG A 24 -6.89 -20.55 -8.74
N GLY A 25 -5.56 -20.54 -8.66
CA GLY A 25 -4.71 -19.68 -9.49
C GLY A 25 -4.84 -18.20 -9.15
N SER A 26 -5.11 -17.85 -7.89
CA SER A 26 -5.11 -16.47 -7.40
C SER A 26 -3.78 -16.02 -6.80
N GLY A 27 -2.87 -16.96 -6.49
CA GLY A 27 -1.51 -16.66 -6.01
C GLY A 27 -0.55 -16.27 -7.13
N THR A 28 0.63 -15.79 -6.76
CA THR A 28 1.62 -15.23 -7.70
C THR A 28 3.05 -15.44 -7.25
N ASP A 29 3.94 -15.68 -8.20
CA ASP A 29 5.41 -15.62 -8.00
C ASP A 29 5.99 -14.28 -8.51
N ASP A 30 5.16 -13.44 -9.14
CA ASP A 30 5.58 -12.11 -9.61
C ASP A 30 5.89 -11.15 -8.43
N PRO A 31 6.93 -10.31 -8.54
CA PRO A 31 7.25 -9.30 -7.52
C PRO A 31 6.12 -8.29 -7.34
N ILE A 32 5.80 -7.98 -6.08
CA ILE A 32 4.81 -6.97 -5.71
C ILE A 32 5.51 -5.77 -5.07
N LYS A 33 5.24 -4.58 -5.61
CA LYS A 33 5.73 -3.31 -5.08
C LYS A 33 4.60 -2.51 -4.47
N LEU A 34 4.89 -1.91 -3.33
CA LEU A 34 4.05 -0.93 -2.67
C LEU A 34 4.57 0.48 -2.95
N TYR A 35 3.66 1.39 -3.26
CA TYR A 35 3.91 2.81 -3.43
C TYR A 35 3.06 3.58 -2.43
N ILE A 36 3.71 4.43 -1.62
CA ILE A 36 3.03 5.35 -0.71
C ILE A 36 3.67 6.73 -0.85
N GLY A 37 2.92 7.68 -1.39
CA GLY A 37 3.49 8.94 -1.84
C GLY A 37 4.70 8.69 -2.74
N GLU A 38 5.82 9.36 -2.48
CA GLU A 38 7.04 9.24 -3.28
C GLU A 38 7.92 8.02 -2.94
N HIS A 39 7.56 7.24 -1.92
CA HIS A 39 8.33 6.09 -1.47
C HIS A 39 7.83 4.77 -2.06
N THR A 40 8.73 3.80 -2.16
CA THR A 40 8.46 2.47 -2.71
C THR A 40 9.12 1.40 -1.87
N TRP A 41 8.41 0.28 -1.68
CA TRP A 41 8.91 -0.91 -0.98
C TRP A 41 8.64 -2.15 -1.83
N ASP A 42 9.60 -3.08 -1.82
CA ASP A 42 9.38 -4.45 -2.26
C ASP A 42 8.69 -5.21 -1.12
N LEU A 43 7.55 -5.83 -1.42
CA LEU A 43 6.84 -6.66 -0.46
C LEU A 43 7.33 -8.11 -0.65
N ASP A 44 8.33 -8.50 0.14
CA ASP A 44 8.98 -9.80 0.04
C ASP A 44 9.53 -10.24 1.40
N HIS A 45 9.20 -11.47 1.81
CA HIS A 45 9.83 -12.17 2.91
C HIS A 45 10.97 -13.03 2.38
N PRO A 46 12.22 -12.79 2.82
CA PRO A 46 13.34 -13.60 2.36
C PRO A 46 13.10 -15.10 2.56
N PHE A 47 13.24 -15.85 1.46
CA PHE A 47 13.12 -17.32 1.43
C PHE A 47 11.72 -17.88 1.73
N CYS A 48 10.67 -17.09 1.55
CA CYS A 48 9.28 -17.51 1.69
C CYS A 48 8.48 -17.29 0.40
N ASP A 49 7.52 -18.17 0.12
CA ASP A 49 6.60 -18.01 -1.03
C ASP A 49 5.41 -17.12 -0.61
N ASP A 50 5.53 -15.81 -0.84
CA ASP A 50 4.50 -14.84 -0.50
C ASP A 50 3.35 -14.78 -1.51
N PHE A 51 2.24 -14.17 -1.10
CA PHE A 51 1.07 -13.95 -1.96
C PHE A 51 0.40 -15.23 -2.43
N GLU A 52 0.65 -16.36 -1.76
CA GLU A 52 0.04 -17.64 -2.07
C GLU A 52 -1.49 -17.62 -1.91
N LYS A 53 -2.16 -18.50 -2.65
CA LYS A 53 -3.63 -18.59 -2.66
C LYS A 53 -4.20 -18.69 -1.24
N GLY A 54 -5.08 -17.76 -0.88
CA GLY A 54 -5.76 -17.73 0.42
C GLY A 54 -4.86 -17.38 1.61
N ARG A 55 -3.59 -17.06 1.36
CA ARG A 55 -2.64 -16.64 2.38
C ARG A 55 -2.87 -15.17 2.75
N THR A 56 -2.54 -14.85 4.00
CA THR A 56 -2.42 -13.48 4.49
C THR A 56 -0.97 -13.27 4.90
N ASP A 57 -0.36 -12.25 4.32
CA ASP A 57 1.05 -11.89 4.48
C ASP A 57 1.16 -10.55 5.20
N GLU A 58 2.09 -10.43 6.14
CA GLU A 58 2.33 -9.21 6.92
C GLU A 58 3.73 -8.69 6.68
N PHE A 59 3.87 -7.50 6.12
CA PHE A 59 5.16 -6.88 5.83
C PHE A 59 5.40 -5.71 6.77
N ASP A 60 6.40 -5.81 7.63
CA ASP A 60 6.94 -4.68 8.38
C ASP A 60 7.86 -3.88 7.44
N LEU A 61 7.55 -2.60 7.23
CA LEU A 61 8.28 -1.76 6.29
C LEU A 61 9.36 -0.95 7.00
N ASP A 62 10.55 -0.91 6.39
CA ASP A 62 11.61 -0.01 6.83
C ASP A 62 11.22 1.44 6.50
N ILE A 63 10.89 2.20 7.54
CA ILE A 63 10.48 3.60 7.41
C ILE A 63 11.70 4.52 7.54
N PRO A 64 11.94 5.42 6.57
CA PRO A 64 12.97 6.45 6.70
C PRO A 64 12.81 7.27 7.96
N GLU A 65 13.91 7.55 8.65
CA GLU A 65 13.90 8.37 9.85
C GLU A 65 13.30 9.76 9.57
N GLY A 66 12.40 10.21 10.43
CA GLY A 66 11.76 11.52 10.32
C GLY A 66 10.66 11.61 9.25
N LEU A 67 10.26 10.50 8.63
CA LEU A 67 9.10 10.49 7.74
C LEU A 67 7.83 10.89 8.50
N THR A 68 7.03 11.78 7.92
CA THR A 68 5.81 12.31 8.51
C THR A 68 4.56 11.94 7.72
N SER A 69 3.40 11.99 8.39
CA SER A 69 2.13 11.55 7.82
C SER A 69 1.66 12.30 6.56
N ASP A 70 2.12 13.53 6.31
CA ASP A 70 1.78 14.32 5.11
C ASP A 70 2.25 13.73 3.78
N TRP A 71 3.17 12.77 3.83
CA TRP A 71 3.65 12.05 2.66
C TRP A 71 2.65 10.99 2.18
N PHE A 72 1.68 10.60 3.01
CA PHE A 72 0.75 9.51 2.75
C PHE A 72 -0.42 9.96 1.87
N GLN A 73 -0.10 10.44 0.67
CA GLN A 73 -1.07 11.02 -0.27
C GLN A 73 -1.86 9.97 -1.05
N TYR A 74 -1.21 8.85 -1.40
CA TYR A 74 -1.82 7.72 -2.10
C TYR A 74 -1.18 6.43 -1.65
N PHE A 75 -1.91 5.33 -1.80
CA PHE A 75 -1.45 3.97 -1.54
C PHE A 75 -1.76 3.11 -2.77
N CYS A 76 -0.72 2.54 -3.39
CA CYS A 76 -0.88 1.68 -4.57
C CYS A 76 -0.02 0.43 -4.47
N LEU A 77 -0.56 -0.70 -4.93
CA LEU A 77 0.22 -1.90 -5.22
C LEU A 77 0.43 -2.02 -6.73
N LYS A 78 1.61 -2.46 -7.13
CA LYS A 78 1.96 -2.78 -8.50
C LYS A 78 2.54 -4.18 -8.56
N LYS A 79 2.01 -4.99 -9.48
CA LYS A 79 2.63 -6.25 -9.86
C LYS A 79 3.64 -5.99 -10.97
N GLU A 80 4.88 -6.41 -10.77
CA GLU A 80 5.92 -6.35 -11.78
C GLU A 80 6.07 -7.68 -12.49
N ARG A 81 6.51 -7.64 -13.75
CA ARG A 81 6.56 -8.83 -14.59
C ARG A 81 7.71 -9.72 -14.17
N SER A 82 7.44 -10.98 -13.78
CA SER A 82 8.46 -12.02 -13.84
C SER A 82 8.55 -12.64 -15.24
N ILE A 83 9.56 -13.50 -15.43
CA ILE A 83 9.75 -14.26 -16.66
C ILE A 83 8.57 -15.21 -16.98
N HIS A 84 7.76 -15.58 -15.98
CA HIS A 84 6.58 -16.44 -16.12
C HIS A 84 5.32 -15.77 -15.54
N ALA A 85 5.03 -14.55 -16.02
CA ALA A 85 3.91 -13.75 -15.54
C ALA A 85 2.60 -14.54 -15.38
N ASP A 86 2.09 -14.54 -14.17
CA ASP A 86 0.84 -15.19 -13.78
C ASP A 86 -0.25 -14.14 -13.53
N LYS A 87 -1.36 -14.58 -12.95
CA LYS A 87 -2.42 -13.71 -12.47
C LYS A 87 -2.37 -13.75 -10.95
N TRP A 88 -2.34 -12.58 -10.33
CA TRP A 88 -2.57 -12.43 -8.90
C TRP A 88 -3.97 -11.86 -8.65
N VAL A 89 -4.67 -12.30 -7.59
CA VAL A 89 -5.94 -11.72 -7.18
C VAL A 89 -5.84 -11.24 -5.74
N LEU A 90 -5.79 -9.92 -5.60
CA LEU A 90 -5.80 -9.22 -4.32
C LEU A 90 -7.21 -9.25 -3.71
N ASN A 91 -7.32 -9.78 -2.49
CA ASN A 91 -8.57 -9.83 -1.77
C ASN A 91 -8.71 -8.71 -0.75
N LYS A 92 -7.68 -8.43 0.06
CA LYS A 92 -7.76 -7.43 1.13
C LYS A 92 -6.41 -6.79 1.41
N ILE A 93 -6.41 -5.54 1.84
CA ILE A 93 -5.27 -4.84 2.41
C ILE A 93 -5.67 -4.20 3.74
N VAL A 94 -4.79 -4.33 4.73
CA VAL A 94 -4.83 -3.55 5.96
C VAL A 94 -3.51 -2.83 6.11
N VAL A 95 -3.57 -1.57 6.51
CA VAL A 95 -2.39 -0.73 6.75
C VAL A 95 -2.42 -0.28 8.20
N GLU A 96 -1.33 -0.56 8.90
CA GLU A 96 -1.08 -0.12 10.26
C GLU A 96 0.09 0.86 10.27
N ILE A 97 -0.08 1.96 11.00
CA ILE A 97 0.96 2.95 11.26
C ILE A 97 1.01 3.16 12.77
N ASN A 98 2.21 3.08 13.35
CA ASN A 98 2.42 3.32 14.78
C ASN A 98 1.39 2.57 15.66
N ASP A 99 1.20 1.25 15.41
CA ASP A 99 0.23 0.37 16.10
C ASP A 99 -1.26 0.68 15.88
N ARG A 100 -1.60 1.52 14.90
CA ARG A 100 -2.99 1.87 14.60
C ARG A 100 -3.34 1.50 13.18
N ILE A 101 -4.43 0.75 13.01
CA ILE A 101 -5.02 0.52 11.69
C ILE A 101 -5.53 1.87 11.18
N ILE A 102 -4.88 2.37 10.13
CA ILE A 102 -5.26 3.62 9.47
C ILE A 102 -6.08 3.38 8.20
N TYR A 103 -6.01 2.17 7.65
CA TYR A 103 -6.76 1.77 6.47
C TYR A 103 -7.09 0.28 6.52
N ASP A 104 -8.34 -0.05 6.22
CA ASP A 104 -8.81 -1.41 5.95
C ASP A 104 -9.67 -1.32 4.69
N SER A 105 -9.25 -1.99 3.62
CA SER A 105 -9.93 -1.92 2.33
C SER A 105 -11.29 -2.63 2.29
N GLY A 106 -11.59 -3.46 3.29
CA GLY A 106 -12.56 -4.53 3.14
C GLY A 106 -12.15 -5.50 2.01
N GLU A 107 -13.12 -6.15 1.37
CA GLU A 107 -12.87 -7.00 0.21
C GLU A 107 -12.74 -6.19 -1.08
N ILE A 108 -11.64 -6.40 -1.81
CA ILE A 108 -11.30 -5.70 -3.05
C ILE A 108 -11.64 -6.56 -4.28
N ASN A 109 -11.25 -7.84 -4.28
CA ASN A 109 -11.37 -8.78 -5.41
C ASN A 109 -10.76 -8.25 -6.73
N PHE A 110 -9.59 -7.62 -6.68
CA PHE A 110 -8.93 -7.07 -7.86
C PHE A 110 -7.93 -8.05 -8.47
N ALA A 111 -8.06 -8.33 -9.77
CA ALA A 111 -7.16 -9.23 -10.50
C ALA A 111 -6.07 -8.46 -11.24
N PHE A 112 -4.82 -8.69 -10.86
CA PHE A 112 -3.63 -8.30 -11.62
C PHE A 112 -3.40 -9.34 -12.71
N VAL A 113 -3.81 -9.04 -13.93
CA VAL A 113 -3.69 -9.95 -15.08
C VAL A 113 -2.51 -9.53 -15.96
N GLY A 114 -1.63 -10.47 -16.27
CA GLY A 114 -0.44 -10.21 -17.10
C GLY A 114 0.70 -9.59 -16.30
N GLY A 115 1.71 -9.07 -17.01
CA GLY A 115 2.99 -8.68 -16.40
C GLY A 115 3.02 -7.31 -15.73
N GLN A 116 2.03 -6.43 -15.93
CA GLN A 116 2.02 -5.11 -15.29
C GLN A 116 0.59 -4.66 -15.03
N ALA A 117 0.23 -4.55 -13.75
CA ALA A 117 -1.03 -3.97 -13.32
C ALA A 117 -0.83 -3.23 -11.99
N THR A 118 -1.63 -2.20 -11.77
CA THR A 118 -1.59 -1.37 -10.56
C THR A 118 -2.99 -1.27 -9.98
N TRP A 119 -3.08 -1.45 -8.67
CA TRP A 119 -4.27 -1.13 -7.88
C TRP A 119 -3.92 0.02 -6.95
N CYS A 120 -4.81 1.02 -6.84
CA CYS A 120 -4.66 2.12 -5.90
C CYS A 120 -5.90 2.23 -5.04
N ALA A 121 -5.71 2.42 -3.73
CA ALA A 121 -6.76 2.69 -2.78
C ALA A 121 -7.32 4.09 -3.01
N LYS A 122 -8.48 4.18 -3.66
CA LYS A 122 -9.11 5.47 -4.03
C LYS A 122 -9.65 6.25 -2.84
N ASP A 123 -9.88 5.55 -1.75
CA ASP A 123 -10.41 6.02 -0.48
C ASP A 123 -9.35 6.09 0.62
N PHE A 124 -8.10 5.76 0.30
CA PHE A 124 -7.01 5.90 1.25
C PHE A 124 -6.76 7.37 1.56
N PHE A 125 -6.80 7.69 2.85
CA PHE A 125 -6.63 9.04 3.33
C PHE A 125 -5.96 9.04 4.69
N TYR A 126 -4.72 9.52 4.76
CA TYR A 126 -3.97 9.66 6.00
C TYR A 126 -3.13 10.93 6.00
N GLY A 127 -3.02 11.59 7.16
CA GLY A 127 -2.00 12.61 7.38
C GLY A 127 -2.16 13.94 6.64
N LYS A 128 -3.37 14.43 6.29
CA LYS A 128 -3.50 15.84 5.86
C LYS A 128 -3.21 16.79 7.02
N CYS A 129 -1.94 17.16 7.17
CA CYS A 129 -1.55 18.26 8.02
C CYS A 129 -1.92 19.56 7.33
N ARG A 130 -2.46 20.52 8.07
CA ARG A 130 -2.66 21.88 7.56
C ARG A 130 -1.30 22.56 7.41
N GLY A 131 -0.76 22.59 6.19
CA GLY A 131 0.50 23.27 5.88
C GLY A 131 0.96 23.07 4.44
N ASN A 132 0.69 21.90 3.85
CA ASN A 132 0.90 21.66 2.43
C ASN A 132 -0.36 22.07 1.66
N VAL A 133 -0.38 23.31 1.21
CA VAL A 133 -1.28 23.77 0.16
C VAL A 133 -1.02 22.85 -1.04
N SER A 134 -2.02 22.07 -1.43
CA SER A 134 -2.04 21.42 -2.74
C SER A 134 -1.66 22.49 -3.78
N PRO A 135 -0.71 22.27 -4.71
CA PRO A 135 -0.51 23.25 -5.77
C PRO A 135 -1.84 23.36 -6.50
N ASP A 136 -2.47 24.52 -6.40
CA ASP A 136 -3.55 24.92 -7.27
C ASP A 136 -3.04 24.71 -8.69
N PHE A 137 -3.61 23.73 -9.39
CA PHE A 137 -3.52 23.68 -10.85
C PHE A 137 -4.36 24.84 -11.37
N ASP A 138 -3.80 26.03 -11.32
CA ASP A 138 -4.32 27.24 -11.91
C ASP A 138 -4.17 27.11 -13.43
N VAL A 139 -5.14 26.44 -14.05
CA VAL A 139 -5.29 26.41 -15.51
C VAL A 139 -5.80 27.77 -15.95
N LYS A 140 -4.85 28.67 -16.22
CA LYS A 140 -5.15 29.91 -16.94
C LYS A 140 -5.63 29.55 -18.35
N HIS A 141 -6.81 30.07 -18.66
CA HIS A 141 -7.46 30.06 -19.97
C HIS A 141 -6.69 30.92 -20.98
#